data_AF-W1Y2L9-F1
#
_entry.id   AF-W1Y2L9-F1
#
_cell.length_a   1.000
_cell.length_b   1.000
_cell.length_c   1.000
_cell.angle_alpha   90.00
_cell.angle_beta   90.00
_cell.angle_gamma   90.00
#
_symmetry.space_group_name_H-M   'P 1'
#
loop_
_entity.id
_entity.type
_entity.pdbx_description
1 polymer ?
#
loop_
_entity_poly.entity_id
_entity_poly.type
_entity_poly.pdbx_seq_one_letter_code
_entity_poly.pdbx_strand_id
1 'polypeptide(L)' 'PEVTRSADSEYPYRQNSDFWYFTGFNEPEAVLVLIKSDDTHNHSVLFNRVRDLTAEIWFGRRLGQDAAP' A
#
# COMPACT_ATOMS: atom_id res chain seq x y z
N PRO A 1 5.83 -5.55 4.91
CA PRO A 1 5.02 -6.79 4.72
C PRO A 1 4.42 -7.19 6.06
N GLU A 2 3.25 -7.83 6.05
CA GLU A 2 2.66 -8.41 7.27
C GLU A 2 3.52 -9.62 7.70
N VAL A 3 3.81 -9.73 9.00
CA VAL A 3 4.70 -10.77 9.55
C VAL A 3 3.99 -11.46 10.70
N THR A 4 3.85 -12.77 10.60
CA THR A 4 3.27 -13.61 11.65
C THR A 4 4.16 -13.59 12.89
N ARG A 5 3.56 -13.25 14.04
CA ARG A 5 4.21 -13.31 15.35
C ARG A 5 4.07 -14.70 15.98
N SER A 6 2.84 -15.23 16.02
CA SER A 6 2.54 -16.56 16.57
C SER A 6 1.15 -17.02 16.14
N ALA A 7 1.02 -18.26 15.64
CA ALA A 7 -0.25 -18.82 15.17
C ALA A 7 -1.01 -17.86 14.23
N ASP A 8 -2.12 -17.30 14.69
CA ASP A 8 -3.01 -16.36 14.00
C ASP A 8 -2.77 -14.88 14.33
N SER A 9 -1.74 -14.58 15.15
CA SER A 9 -1.39 -13.22 15.55
C SER A 9 -0.24 -12.65 14.71
N GLU A 10 -0.41 -11.41 14.25
CA GLU A 10 0.57 -10.67 13.44
C GLU A 10 1.25 -9.56 14.24
N TYR A 11 2.44 -9.15 13.83
CA TYR A 11 3.03 -7.90 14.32
C TYR A 11 2.29 -6.68 13.75
N PRO A 12 2.28 -5.53 14.46
CA PRO A 12 1.77 -4.30 13.89
C PRO A 12 2.44 -4.00 12.55
N TYR A 13 1.62 -3.71 11.54
CA TYR A 13 2.13 -3.41 10.21
C TYR A 13 3.06 -2.19 10.22
N ARG A 14 4.22 -2.35 9.60
CA ARG A 14 5.17 -1.26 9.33
C ARG A 14 5.54 -1.29 7.85
N GLN A 15 5.34 -0.16 7.17
CA GLN A 15 5.71 0.00 5.78
C GLN A 15 7.25 0.02 5.59
N ASN A 16 7.69 -0.40 4.40
CA ASN A 16 9.07 -0.21 3.97
C ASN A 16 9.40 1.30 3.89
N SER A 17 10.58 1.69 4.39
CA SER A 17 10.96 3.11 4.50
C SER A 17 11.01 3.83 3.15
N ASP A 18 11.53 3.19 2.10
CA ASP A 18 11.65 3.80 0.78
C ASP A 18 10.27 3.96 0.14
N PHE A 19 9.43 2.93 0.22
CA PHE A 19 8.06 3.00 -0.26
C PHE A 19 7.28 4.11 0.46
N TRP A 20 7.41 4.20 1.79
CA TRP A 20 6.77 5.25 2.58
C TRP A 20 7.26 6.65 2.18
N TYR A 21 8.57 6.80 1.94
CA TYR A 21 9.16 8.07 1.52
C TYR A 21 8.60 8.56 0.19
N PHE A 22 8.42 7.66 -0.78
CA PHE A 22 7.93 8.04 -2.12
C PHE A 22 6.41 8.20 -2.21
N THR A 23 5.64 7.50 -1.38
CA THR A 23 4.17 7.44 -1.53
C THR A 23 3.38 8.02 -0.38
N GLY A 24 3.94 8.04 0.83
CA GLY A 24 3.16 8.30 2.05
C GLY A 24 2.01 7.31 2.27
N PHE A 25 2.02 6.14 1.62
CA PHE A 25 0.94 5.16 1.66
C PHE A 25 1.26 4.02 2.65
N ASN A 26 0.38 3.83 3.65
CA ASN A 26 0.63 2.94 4.80
C ASN A 26 -0.25 1.68 4.81
N GLU A 27 -0.65 1.17 3.64
CA GLU A 27 -1.38 -0.11 3.58
C GLU A 27 -0.51 -1.22 2.98
N PRO A 28 -0.67 -2.47 3.47
CA PRO A 28 -0.01 -3.65 2.90
C PRO A 28 -0.48 -3.95 1.47
N GLU A 29 0.30 -4.78 0.78
CA GLU A 29 0.05 -5.21 -0.61
C GLU A 29 -0.16 -4.06 -1.59
N ALA A 30 0.74 -3.08 -1.53
CA ALA A 30 0.81 -1.99 -2.49
C ALA A 30 2.15 -1.99 -3.23
N VAL A 31 2.12 -1.51 -4.47
CA VAL A 31 3.27 -1.47 -5.37
C VAL A 31 3.32 -0.10 -6.04
N LEU A 32 4.47 0.56 -5.95
CA LEU A 32 4.77 1.78 -6.69
C LEU A 32 5.57 1.41 -7.94
N VAL A 33 5.09 1.82 -9.10
CA VAL A 33 5.79 1.68 -10.37
C VAL A 33 6.19 3.06 -10.85
N LEU A 34 7.50 3.28 -11.04
CA LEU A 34 8.04 4.49 -11.64
C LEU A 34 8.41 4.19 -13.09
N ILE A 35 7.76 4.87 -14.02
CA ILE A 35 7.92 4.69 -15.45
C ILE A 35 8.65 5.93 -15.99
N LYS A 36 9.89 5.72 -16.42
CA LYS A 36 10.63 6.74 -17.18
C LYS A 36 10.21 6.67 -18.63
N SER A 37 9.58 7.73 -19.14
CA SER A 37 9.07 7.77 -20.52
C SER A 37 9.97 8.57 -21.46
N ASP A 38 10.24 9.85 -21.16
CA ASP A 38 11.26 10.65 -21.84
C ASP A 38 12.03 11.53 -20.83
N ASP A 39 12.94 12.40 -21.28
CA ASP A 39 13.73 13.27 -20.39
C ASP A 39 12.93 14.35 -19.64
N THR A 40 11.71 14.63 -20.09
CA THR A 40 10.75 15.61 -19.59
C THR A 40 9.48 15.01 -18.99
N HIS A 41 9.14 13.75 -19.34
CA HIS A 41 7.94 13.06 -18.87
C HIS A 41 8.29 11.77 -18.13
N ASN A 42 7.88 11.72 -16.87
CA ASN A 42 7.91 10.52 -16.04
C ASN A 42 6.50 10.28 -15.49
N HIS A 43 6.13 9.02 -15.34
CA HIS A 43 4.87 8.63 -14.73
C HIS A 43 5.13 7.79 -13.47
N SER A 44 4.26 7.94 -12.49
CA SER A 44 4.18 7.04 -11.34
C SER A 44 2.80 6.42 -11.28
N VAL A 45 2.75 5.12 -10.98
CA VAL A 45 1.50 4.39 -10.80
C VAL A 45 1.56 3.67 -9.46
N LEU A 46 0.59 3.94 -8.59
CA LEU A 46 0.42 3.26 -7.31
C LEU A 46 -0.71 2.22 -7.43
N PHE A 47 -0.38 0.96 -7.20
CA PHE A 47 -1.34 -0.13 -7.08
C PHE A 47 -1.58 -0.42 -5.61
N ASN A 48 -2.84 -0.56 -5.20
CA ASN A 48 -3.24 -0.99 -3.86
C ASN A 48 -4.43 -1.96 -3.92
N ARG A 49 -4.75 -2.57 -2.77
CA ARG A 49 -5.90 -3.47 -2.62
C ARG A 49 -7.20 -2.75 -3.00
N VAL A 50 -8.07 -3.45 -3.73
CA VAL A 50 -9.43 -2.97 -3.97
C VAL A 50 -10.14 -2.83 -2.62
N ARG A 51 -10.98 -1.80 -2.52
CA ARG A 51 -11.80 -1.58 -1.35
C ARG A 51 -12.77 -2.75 -1.17
N ASP A 52 -12.72 -3.40 -0.01
CA ASP A 52 -13.58 -4.54 0.35
C ASP A 52 -14.24 -4.28 1.70
N LEU A 53 -15.56 -4.06 1.68
CA LEU A 53 -16.36 -3.75 2.86
C LEU A 53 -16.38 -4.88 3.88
N THR A 54 -16.28 -6.15 3.45
CA THR A 54 -16.27 -7.28 4.37
C THR A 54 -14.93 -7.35 5.12
N ALA A 55 -13.83 -7.06 4.44
CA ALA A 55 -12.52 -6.99 5.05
C ALA A 55 -12.36 -5.76 5.98
N GLU A 56 -13.01 -4.64 5.67
CA GLU A 56 -12.99 -3.44 6.52
C GLU A 56 -13.52 -3.68 7.95
N ILE A 57 -14.42 -4.66 8.13
CA ILE A 57 -14.96 -5.05 9.43
C ILE A 57 -13.85 -5.55 10.37
N TRP A 58 -12.86 -6.26 9.81
CA TRP A 58 -11.82 -6.93 10.58
C TRP A 58 -10.51 -6.14 10.63
N PHE A 59 -10.15 -5.50 9.52
CA PHE A 59 -8.85 -4.82 9.35
C PHE A 59 -8.94 -3.30 9.44
N GLY A 60 -10.14 -2.75 9.65
CA GLY A 60 -10.38 -1.32 9.62
C GLY A 60 -10.51 -0.76 8.21
N ARG A 61 -10.77 0.55 8.14
CA ARG A 61 -11.06 1.23 6.87
C ARG A 61 -9.86 1.17 5.93
N ARG A 62 -10.08 0.68 4.71
CA ARG A 62 -9.14 0.78 3.61
C ARG A 62 -9.38 2.10 2.86
N LEU A 63 -8.31 2.79 2.48
CA LEU A 63 -8.36 4.06 1.74
C LEU A 63 -9.05 3.85 0.38
N GLY A 64 -8.73 2.73 -0.28
CA GLY A 64 -9.20 2.40 -1.62
C GLY A 64 -8.42 3.11 -2.73
N GLN A 65 -8.66 2.73 -3.98
CA GLN A 65 -7.96 3.26 -5.16
C GLN A 65 -8.26 4.75 -5.40
N ASP A 66 -9.50 5.18 -5.17
CA ASP A 66 -9.94 6.55 -5.47
C ASP A 66 -9.31 7.63 -4.56
N ALA A 67 -8.88 7.23 -3.36
CA ALA A 67 -8.28 8.13 -2.38
C ALA A 67 -6.76 7.94 -2.27
N ALA A 68 -6.18 7.02 -3.04
CA ALA A 68 -4.74 6.78 -3.05
C ALA A 68 -4.00 7.94 -3.75
N PRO A 69 -2.81 8.33 -3.26
CA PRO A 69 -2.03 9.43 -3.79
C PRO A 69 -1.38 9.15 -5.16
#